data_AF-K1U3N5-F1
#
_entry.id   AF-K1U3N5-F1
#
_cell.length_a   1.000
_cell.length_b   1.000
_cell.length_c   1.000
_cell.angle_alpha   90.00
_cell.angle_beta   90.00
_cell.angle_gamma   90.00
#
_symmetry.space_group_name_H-M   'P 1'
#
loop_
_entity.id
_entity.type
_entity.pdbx_description
1 polymer ?
#
loop_
_entity_poly.entity_id
_entity_poly.type
_entity_poly.pdbx_seq_one_letter_code
_entity_poly.pdbx_strand_id
1 'polypeptide(L)'
;TQPEKKAAEGTYDGELNILMLSDAGRNGSYDQRLIGEWMGVYADLLGPEFVISCGDLFHYEGIQSTSDPLLWSNFESIYTHGELQCPWYGVLGNHEYRGNTQAMIDYSQVSRRWNMPARYYTFAVPPGRR
;
A
#
# COMPACT_ATOMS: atom_id res chain seq x y z
N THR A 1 17.12 -13.38 -25.20
CA THR A 1 16.17 -12.27 -24.97
C THR A 1 14.91 -12.87 -24.40
N GLN A 2 14.51 -12.49 -23.19
CA GLN A 2 13.26 -12.97 -22.59
C GLN A 2 12.09 -12.28 -23.30
N PRO A 3 11.01 -13.00 -23.64
CA PRO A 3 9.88 -12.39 -24.33
C PRO A 3 9.14 -11.47 -23.35
N GLU A 4 8.98 -10.21 -23.75
CA GLU A 4 8.11 -9.26 -23.07
C GLU A 4 6.70 -9.86 -23.01
N LYS A 5 6.19 -10.08 -21.78
CA LYS A 5 4.79 -10.41 -21.59
C LYS A 5 3.98 -9.21 -22.06
N LYS A 6 3.39 -9.30 -23.25
CA LYS A 6 2.37 -8.38 -23.73
C LYS A 6 1.31 -8.25 -22.63
N ALA A 7 1.23 -7.09 -21.99
CA ALA A 7 0.10 -6.77 -21.13
C ALA A 7 -1.16 -6.96 -21.98
N ALA A 8 -2.11 -7.75 -21.48
CA ALA A 8 -3.37 -7.97 -22.17
C ALA A 8 -4.06 -6.61 -22.32
N GLU A 9 -4.22 -6.15 -23.56
CA GLU A 9 -5.04 -4.99 -23.91
C GLU A 9 -6.51 -5.37 -23.68
N GLY A 10 -6.96 -5.16 -22.44
CA GLY A 10 -8.37 -5.18 -22.06
C GLY A 10 -8.78 -3.80 -21.60
N THR A 11 -9.91 -3.29 -22.07
CA THR A 11 -10.50 -2.06 -21.55
C THR A 11 -11.14 -2.34 -20.20
N TYR A 12 -10.88 -1.49 -19.22
CA TYR A 12 -11.58 -1.55 -17.94
C TYR A 12 -13.01 -1.03 -18.15
N ASP A 13 -13.99 -1.91 -18.08
CA ASP A 13 -15.40 -1.58 -18.27
C ASP A 13 -16.02 -1.27 -16.90
N GLY A 14 -15.85 -0.03 -16.44
CA GLY A 14 -16.34 0.43 -15.14
C GLY A 14 -15.61 1.65 -14.57
N GLU A 15 -16.02 2.09 -13.39
CA GLU A 15 -15.31 3.08 -12.58
C GLU A 15 -14.18 2.42 -11.79
N LEU A 16 -13.01 3.06 -11.79
CA LEU A 16 -11.84 2.63 -11.02
C LEU A 16 -11.59 3.64 -9.90
N ASN A 17 -11.88 3.24 -8.68
CA ASN A 17 -11.72 4.03 -7.47
C ASN A 17 -10.42 3.63 -6.76
N ILE A 18 -9.49 4.57 -6.66
CA ILE A 18 -8.19 4.36 -6.03
C ILE A 18 -8.03 5.38 -4.92
N LEU A 19 -7.62 4.94 -3.73
CA LEU A 19 -7.10 5.85 -2.72
C LEU A 19 -5.58 5.92 -2.82
N MET A 20 -5.03 7.11 -2.64
CA MET A 20 -3.58 7.34 -2.68
C MET A 20 -3.14 8.10 -1.43
N LEU A 21 -2.02 7.67 -0.86
CA LEU A 21 -1.45 8.27 0.34
C LEU A 21 0.08 8.31 0.24
N SER A 22 0.69 9.39 0.73
CA SER A 22 2.15 9.54 0.83
C SER A 22 2.49 10.18 2.18
N ASP A 23 3.70 9.93 2.67
CA ASP A 23 4.31 10.67 3.79
C ASP A 23 3.53 10.64 5.12
N ALA A 24 2.68 9.64 5.30
CA ALA A 24 1.76 9.59 6.44
C ALA A 24 2.30 8.85 7.67
N GLY A 25 3.43 8.15 7.55
CA GLY A 25 3.98 7.30 8.60
C GLY A 25 4.47 8.04 9.84
N ARG A 26 3.71 8.05 10.94
CA ARG A 26 4.02 8.84 12.15
C ARG A 26 3.62 8.16 13.46
N ASN A 27 3.54 6.83 13.47
CA ASN A 27 3.18 5.99 14.62
C ASN A 27 1.83 6.41 15.26
N GLY A 28 0.86 6.77 14.40
CA GLY A 28 -0.44 7.31 14.78
C GLY A 28 -0.46 8.77 15.23
N SER A 29 0.69 9.45 15.22
CA SER A 29 0.81 10.88 15.53
C SER A 29 0.67 11.76 14.28
N TYR A 30 0.74 13.09 14.43
CA TYR A 30 0.67 14.07 13.32
C TYR A 30 -0.49 13.79 12.36
N ASP A 31 -1.68 13.64 12.95
CA ASP A 31 -2.94 13.35 12.26
C ASP A 31 -2.99 12.04 11.47
N GLN A 32 -1.97 11.18 11.53
CA GLN A 32 -1.99 9.90 10.82
C GLN A 32 -3.24 9.05 11.14
N ARG A 33 -3.65 9.00 12.41
CA ARG A 33 -4.89 8.31 12.81
C ARG A 33 -6.13 8.94 12.21
N LEU A 34 -6.22 10.27 12.28
CA LEU A 34 -7.34 11.02 11.70
C LEU A 34 -7.41 10.82 10.18
N ILE A 35 -6.27 10.83 9.49
CA ILE A 35 -6.18 10.50 8.05
C ILE A 35 -6.68 9.07 7.81
N GLY A 36 -6.24 8.08 8.61
CA GLY A 36 -6.72 6.70 8.50
C GLY A 36 -8.23 6.56 8.70
N GLU A 37 -8.81 7.29 9.65
CA GLU A 37 -10.26 7.35 9.89
C GLU A 37 -11.00 7.95 8.68
N TRP A 38 -10.53 9.09 8.15
CA TRP A 38 -11.15 9.71 6.98
C TRP A 38 -10.99 8.87 5.71
N MET A 39 -9.85 8.21 5.53
CA MET A 39 -9.69 7.23 4.45
C MET A 39 -10.76 6.14 4.54
N GLY A 40 -11.12 5.69 5.75
CA GLY A 40 -12.22 4.74 5.96
C GLY A 40 -13.57 5.28 5.51
N VAL A 41 -13.90 6.52 5.89
CA VAL A 41 -15.15 7.19 5.48
C VAL A 41 -15.25 7.33 3.96
N TYR A 42 -14.16 7.74 3.30
CA TYR A 42 -14.14 7.81 1.83
C TYR A 42 -14.15 6.43 1.19
N ALA A 43 -13.56 5.43 1.84
CA ALA A 43 -13.59 4.06 1.36
C ALA A 43 -15.02 3.47 1.37
N ASP A 44 -15.85 3.78 2.36
CA ASP A 44 -17.28 3.41 2.34
C ASP A 44 -18.04 4.04 1.17
N LEU A 45 -17.71 5.29 0.84
CA LEU A 45 -18.39 6.01 -0.23
C LEU A 45 -17.98 5.52 -1.62
N LEU A 46 -16.69 5.22 -1.80
CA LEU A 46 -16.08 4.97 -3.10
C LEU A 46 -15.86 3.47 -3.38
N GLY A 47 -15.71 2.65 -2.34
CA GLY A 47 -15.38 1.22 -2.42
C GLY A 47 -14.08 0.96 -3.18
N PRO A 48 -12.92 1.48 -2.75
CA PRO A 48 -11.71 1.48 -3.56
C PRO A 48 -11.23 0.06 -3.89
N GLU A 49 -10.88 -0.19 -5.16
CA GLU A 49 -10.37 -1.49 -5.59
C GLU A 49 -8.99 -1.79 -4.96
N PHE A 50 -8.20 -0.74 -4.68
CA PHE A 50 -6.94 -0.82 -3.96
C PHE A 50 -6.48 0.56 -3.47
N VAL A 51 -5.46 0.55 -2.61
CA VAL A 51 -4.74 1.75 -2.16
C VAL A 51 -3.33 1.76 -2.74
N ILE A 52 -2.84 2.93 -3.14
CA ILE A 52 -1.42 3.14 -3.46
C ILE A 52 -0.76 3.90 -2.30
N SER A 53 0.27 3.29 -1.72
CA SER A 53 1.19 3.97 -0.81
C SER A 53 2.39 4.48 -1.61
N CYS A 54 2.49 5.79 -1.75
CA CYS A 54 3.50 6.47 -2.56
C CYS A 54 4.86 6.64 -1.86
N GLY A 55 5.07 5.97 -0.72
CA GLY A 55 6.30 6.06 0.08
C GLY A 55 6.10 6.73 1.43
N ASP A 56 7.12 6.59 2.28
CA ASP A 56 7.26 7.27 3.56
C ASP A 56 6.10 6.97 4.56
N LEU A 57 5.65 5.70 4.55
CA LEU A 57 4.74 5.13 5.56
C LEU A 57 5.46 4.68 6.84
N PHE A 58 6.78 4.55 6.83
CA PHE A 58 7.59 4.05 7.95
C PHE A 58 8.75 5.00 8.24
N HIS A 59 8.42 6.19 8.74
CA HIS A 59 9.45 7.13 9.16
C HIS A 59 10.11 6.76 10.50
N TYR A 60 11.33 7.22 10.77
CA TYR A 60 12.25 7.96 9.87
C TYR A 60 13.29 7.04 9.20
N GLU A 61 13.43 5.81 9.67
CA GLU A 61 14.51 4.92 9.26
C GLU A 61 13.98 3.60 8.70
N GLY A 62 12.75 3.62 8.17
CA GLY A 62 12.08 2.43 7.64
C GLY A 62 11.85 1.36 8.70
N ILE A 63 11.50 0.16 8.22
CA ILE A 63 11.47 -1.05 9.04
C ILE A 63 12.80 -1.79 8.95
N GLN A 64 13.12 -2.61 9.94
CA GLN A 64 14.36 -3.40 9.99
C GLN A 64 14.15 -4.88 9.61
N SER A 65 12.93 -5.40 9.82
CA SER A 65 12.54 -6.79 9.49
C SER A 65 11.04 -6.88 9.24
N THR A 66 10.58 -8.03 8.76
CA THR A 66 9.14 -8.32 8.58
C THR A 66 8.36 -8.49 9.89
N SER A 67 9.06 -8.45 11.03
CA SER A 67 8.49 -8.49 12.38
C SER A 67 8.69 -7.18 13.13
N ASP A 68 9.09 -6.11 12.44
CA ASP A 68 9.31 -4.80 13.05
C ASP A 68 7.99 -4.25 13.61
N PRO A 69 7.93 -3.83 14.89
CA PRO A 69 6.72 -3.26 15.48
C PRO A 69 6.14 -2.05 14.73
N LEU A 70 6.96 -1.33 13.96
CA LEU A 70 6.51 -0.21 13.13
C LEU A 70 5.47 -0.63 12.09
N LEU A 71 5.49 -1.89 11.62
CA LEU A 71 4.47 -2.45 10.74
C LEU A 71 3.09 -2.41 11.41
N TRP A 72 3.01 -2.83 12.67
CA TRP A 72 1.77 -2.78 13.42
C TRP A 72 1.36 -1.34 13.67
N SER A 73 2.27 -0.52 14.17
CA SER A 73 1.93 0.78 14.74
C SER A 73 1.77 1.92 13.72
N ASN A 74 2.34 1.80 12.52
CA ASN A 74 2.15 2.75 11.41
C ASN A 74 1.12 2.29 10.37
N PHE A 75 0.87 0.99 10.22
CA PHE A 75 0.08 0.49 9.11
C PHE A 75 -1.11 -0.33 9.59
N GLU A 76 -0.86 -1.45 10.26
CA GLU A 76 -1.92 -2.41 10.55
C GLU A 76 -2.91 -1.93 11.62
N SER A 77 -2.46 -1.17 12.63
CA SER A 77 -3.34 -0.59 13.65
C SER A 77 -3.92 0.79 13.27
N ILE A 78 -3.51 1.35 12.12
CA ILE A 78 -3.92 2.68 11.67
C ILE A 78 -5.03 2.56 10.62
N TYR A 79 -4.81 1.75 9.59
CA TYR A 79 -5.75 1.60 8.47
C TYR A 79 -6.63 0.36 8.67
N THR A 80 -7.45 0.39 9.71
CA THR A 80 -8.23 -0.76 10.23
C THR A 80 -9.63 -0.87 9.63
N HIS A 81 -10.09 0.15 8.91
CA HIS A 81 -11.42 0.16 8.29
C HIS A 81 -11.62 -1.04 7.35
N GLY A 82 -12.84 -1.59 7.28
CA GLY A 82 -13.17 -2.80 6.51
C GLY A 82 -12.82 -2.66 5.03
N GLU A 83 -13.26 -1.56 4.41
CA GLU A 83 -12.96 -1.25 3.01
C GLU A 83 -11.47 -0.95 2.74
N LEU A 84 -10.66 -0.67 3.77
CA LEU A 84 -9.20 -0.52 3.66
C LEU A 84 -8.45 -1.85 3.81
N GLN A 85 -9.16 -2.97 3.99
CA GLN A 85 -8.59 -4.33 3.92
C GLN A 85 -8.48 -4.84 2.47
N CYS A 86 -8.75 -3.99 1.48
CA CYS A 86 -8.42 -4.22 0.08
C CYS A 86 -6.88 -4.24 -0.14
N PRO A 87 -6.39 -4.61 -1.34
CA PRO A 87 -4.96 -4.58 -1.64
C PRO A 87 -4.34 -3.18 -1.50
N TRP A 88 -3.15 -3.12 -0.93
CA TRP A 88 -2.27 -1.95 -0.86
C TRP A 88 -1.05 -2.21 -1.73
N TYR A 89 -0.72 -1.28 -2.60
CA TYR A 89 0.48 -1.30 -3.44
C TYR A 89 1.48 -0.27 -2.96
N GLY A 90 2.61 -0.75 -2.43
CA GLY A 90 3.63 0.10 -1.80
C GLY A 90 4.75 0.53 -2.73
N VAL A 91 5.25 1.74 -2.54
CA VAL A 91 6.48 2.27 -3.13
C VAL A 91 7.42 2.69 -1.98
N LEU A 92 8.74 2.63 -2.18
CA LEU A 92 9.72 3.06 -1.17
C LEU A 92 9.91 4.58 -1.27
N GLY A 93 9.70 5.28 -0.15
CA GLY A 93 10.16 6.65 0.04
C GLY A 93 11.58 6.69 0.61
N ASN A 94 12.12 7.89 0.81
CA ASN A 94 13.49 8.02 1.28
C ASN A 94 13.69 7.48 2.70
N HIS A 95 12.66 7.46 3.54
CA HIS A 95 12.76 6.91 4.88
C HIS A 95 12.85 5.37 4.86
N GLU A 96 12.09 4.69 4.01
CA GLU A 96 12.24 3.24 3.82
C GLU A 96 13.63 2.86 3.26
N TYR A 97 14.24 3.72 2.43
CA TYR A 97 15.59 3.51 1.92
C TYR A 97 16.69 3.59 2.99
N ARG A 98 16.44 4.23 4.13
CA ARG A 98 17.38 4.24 5.25
C ARG A 98 17.29 2.98 6.10
N GLY A 99 16.16 2.27 6.01
CA GLY A 99 15.94 0.99 6.67
C GLY A 99 16.28 -0.21 5.80
N ASN A 100 15.64 -1.33 6.12
CA ASN A 100 15.73 -2.56 5.35
C ASN A 100 14.66 -2.61 4.25
N THR A 101 15.00 -2.08 3.08
CA THR A 101 14.11 -2.13 1.90
C THR A 101 13.71 -3.55 1.48
N GLN A 102 14.53 -4.57 1.75
CA GLN A 102 14.16 -5.95 1.44
C GLN A 102 13.06 -6.44 2.38
N ALA A 103 13.06 -6.02 3.65
CA ALA A 103 11.99 -6.36 4.58
C ALA A 103 10.62 -5.80 4.12
N MET A 104 10.59 -4.62 3.47
CA MET A 104 9.35 -4.06 2.90
C MET A 104 8.78 -4.92 1.75
N ILE A 105 9.66 -5.51 0.94
CA ILE A 105 9.29 -6.45 -0.13
C ILE A 105 8.83 -7.77 0.47
N ASP A 106 9.60 -8.31 1.42
CA ASP A 106 9.32 -9.59 2.07
C ASP A 106 8.04 -9.53 2.92
N TYR A 107 7.64 -8.33 3.38
CA TYR A 107 6.39 -8.14 4.11
C TYR A 107 5.15 -8.51 3.28
N SER A 108 5.25 -8.53 1.95
CA SER A 108 4.19 -9.08 1.09
C SER A 108 3.94 -10.58 1.26
N GLN A 109 4.85 -11.30 1.89
CA GLN A 109 4.65 -12.70 2.29
C GLN A 109 4.01 -12.84 3.69
N VAL A 110 3.90 -11.72 4.42
CA VAL A 110 3.35 -11.68 5.79
C VAL A 110 1.95 -11.07 5.80
N SER A 111 1.78 -9.87 5.25
CA SER A 111 0.49 -9.19 5.19
C SER A 111 -0.24 -9.51 3.88
N ARG A 112 -1.46 -10.03 3.99
CA ARG A 112 -2.30 -10.38 2.83
C ARG A 112 -2.68 -9.19 1.97
N ARG A 113 -2.69 -7.99 2.56
CA ARG A 113 -3.07 -6.76 1.87
C ARG A 113 -1.87 -5.96 1.38
N TRP A 114 -0.66 -6.22 1.86
CA TRP A 114 0.52 -5.48 1.39
C TRP A 114 1.14 -6.12 0.14
N ASN A 115 1.20 -5.39 -0.96
CA ASN A 115 1.70 -5.86 -2.25
C ASN A 115 2.85 -4.98 -2.73
N MET A 116 4.06 -5.52 -2.72
CA MET A 116 5.27 -4.84 -3.16
C MET A 116 6.30 -5.87 -3.66
N PRO A 117 6.12 -6.44 -4.86
CA PRO A 117 6.92 -7.58 -5.33
C PRO A 117 8.38 -7.23 -5.65
N ALA A 118 8.68 -5.94 -5.82
CA ALA A 118 10.02 -5.42 -6.08
C ALA A 118 10.08 -3.93 -5.70
N ARG A 119 11.28 -3.34 -5.73
CA ARG A 119 11.44 -1.88 -5.53
C ARG A 119 10.77 -1.05 -6.62
N TYR A 120 10.74 -1.58 -7.84
CA TYR A 120 10.07 -1.02 -9.00
C TYR A 120 9.30 -2.15 -9.66
N TYR A 121 8.00 -1.95 -9.89
CA TYR A 121 7.15 -2.96 -10.47
C TYR A 121 5.99 -2.33 -11.22
N THR A 122 5.37 -3.15 -12.07
CA THR A 122 4.12 -2.84 -12.75
C THR A 122 3.10 -3.89 -12.36
N PHE A 123 1.85 -3.49 -12.22
CA PHE A 123 0.73 -4.41 -12.11
C PHE A 123 -0.38 -3.99 -13.07
N ALA A 124 -1.25 -4.92 -13.43
CA ALA A 124 -2.42 -4.66 -14.24
C ALA A 124 -3.65 -5.03 -13.42
N VAL A 125 -4.66 -4.16 -13.46
CA VAL A 125 -5.96 -4.44 -12.88
C VAL A 125 -6.78 -5.13 -13.98
N PRO A 126 -7.14 -6.40 -13.82
CA PRO A 126 -7.94 -7.08 -14.84
C PRO A 126 -9.32 -6.43 -14.94
N PRO A 127 -9.94 -6.42 -16.14
CA PRO A 127 -11.32 -6.00 -16.29
C PRO A 127 -12.26 -6.86 -15.41
N GLY A 128 -13.17 -6.21 -14.69
CA GLY A 128 -14.31 -6.89 -14.05
C GLY A 128 -14.11 -7.33 -12.60
N ARG A 129 -14.02 -6.38 -11.66
CA ARG A 129 -14.34 -6.66 -10.25
C ARG A 129 -15.24 -5.57 -9.67
N ARG A 130 -16.53 -5.62 -10.00
CA ARG A 130 -17.61 -5.53 -9.02
C ARG A 130 -18.71 -6.50 -9.43
#